data_AF-U5CZQ2-F1
#
_entry.id   AF-U5CZQ2-F1
#
_cell.length_a   1.000
_cell.length_b   1.000
_cell.length_c   1.000
_cell.angle_alpha   90.00
_cell.angle_beta   90.00
_cell.angle_gamma   90.00
#
_symmetry.space_group_name_H-M   'P 1'
#
loop_
_entity.id
_entity.type
_entity.pdbx_description
1 polymer ?
#
loop_
_entity_poly.entity_id
_entity_poly.type
_entity_poly.pdbx_seq_one_letter_code
_entity_poly.pdbx_strand_id
1 'polypeptide(L)'
;MSWASKIAHDHGLQGAAFITQPLAVCLIYCHYSCSLRINPGICLSLPGMPSLGLRDLPSYINQPESNPLFLEMLLDQFKNMGKADFVLASSFDKLEEE
;
A
#
# COMPACT_ATOMS: atom_id res chain seq x y z
N MET A 1 2.72 10.24 -1.98
CA MET A 1 3.50 11.42 -2.48
C MET A 1 4.07 11.13 -3.87
N SER A 2 3.22 10.75 -4.82
CA SER A 2 3.62 10.40 -6.19
C SER A 2 4.24 11.57 -6.95
N TRP A 3 3.85 12.81 -6.61
CA TRP A 3 4.36 14.03 -7.22
C TRP A 3 5.88 14.21 -7.11
N ALA A 4 6.51 13.75 -6.02
CA ALA A 4 7.94 13.95 -5.79
C ALA A 4 8.79 13.15 -6.80
N SER A 5 8.33 11.95 -7.17
CA SER A 5 8.97 11.14 -8.21
C SER A 5 8.94 11.85 -9.56
N LYS A 6 7.81 12.47 -9.92
CA LYS A 6 7.73 13.28 -11.14
C LYS A 6 8.74 14.42 -11.15
N ILE A 7 8.86 15.17 -10.05
CA ILE A 7 9.81 16.29 -9.97
C ILE A 7 11.25 15.81 -10.09
N ALA A 8 11.61 14.68 -9.46
CA ALA A 8 12.94 14.10 -9.60
C ALA A 8 13.25 13.75 -11.07
N HIS A 9 12.32 13.06 -11.73
CA HIS A 9 12.45 12.66 -13.14
C HIS A 9 12.53 13.86 -14.09
N ASP A 10 11.70 14.90 -13.86
CA ASP A 10 11.72 16.14 -14.66
C ASP A 10 13.09 16.86 -14.56
N HIS A 11 13.92 16.56 -13.55
CA HIS A 11 15.29 17.06 -13.37
C HIS A 11 16.38 16.03 -13.68
N GLY A 12 16.03 14.87 -14.26
CA GLY A 12 16.99 13.81 -14.59
C GLY A 12 17.58 13.10 -13.36
N LEU A 13 16.92 13.19 -12.20
CA LEU A 13 17.32 12.53 -10.96
C LEU A 13 16.54 11.21 -10.78
N GLN A 14 17.20 10.22 -10.18
CA GLN A 14 16.54 9.01 -9.72
C GLN A 14 15.75 9.28 -8.43
N GLY A 15 14.58 8.66 -8.30
CA GLY A 15 13.71 8.77 -7.13
C GLY A 15 13.42 7.42 -6.49
N ALA A 16 13.41 7.39 -5.15
CA ALA A 16 13.01 6.22 -4.38
C ALA A 16 11.68 6.46 -3.68
N ALA A 17 10.75 5.51 -3.78
CA ALA A 17 9.60 5.44 -2.90
C ALA A 17 10.06 4.89 -1.54
N PHE A 18 9.74 5.58 -0.45
CA PHE A 18 10.06 5.12 0.89
C PHE A 18 8.77 4.70 1.62
N ILE A 19 8.74 3.44 2.06
CA ILE A 19 7.62 2.83 2.76
C ILE A 19 7.99 2.71 4.25
N THR A 20 7.19 3.35 5.09
CA THR A 20 7.36 3.34 6.55
C THR A 20 6.39 2.38 7.25
N GLN A 21 5.52 1.71 6.51
CA GLN A 21 4.55 0.74 7.02
C GLN A 21 5.07 -0.68 6.79
N PRO A 22 4.61 -1.68 7.59
CA PRO A 22 4.88 -3.09 7.32
C PRO A 22 4.48 -3.48 5.88
N LEU A 23 5.23 -4.39 5.25
CA LEU A 23 4.93 -4.78 3.86
C LEU A 23 3.58 -5.49 3.75
N ALA A 24 3.22 -6.28 4.76
CA ALA A 24 1.87 -6.83 4.94
C ALA A 24 0.75 -5.79 4.72
N VAL A 25 0.85 -4.62 5.34
CA VAL A 25 -0.14 -3.54 5.21
C VAL A 25 -0.13 -2.93 3.80
N CYS A 26 1.06 -2.82 3.20
CA CYS A 26 1.23 -2.30 1.84
C CYS A 26 0.58 -3.21 0.80
N LEU A 27 0.70 -4.54 0.97
CA LEU A 27 0.05 -5.52 0.10
C LEU A 27 -1.47 -5.40 0.15
N ILE A 28 -2.05 -5.18 1.33
CA ILE A 28 -3.50 -4.94 1.49
C ILE A 28 -3.94 -3.70 0.71
N TYR A 29 -3.24 -2.57 0.85
CA TYR A 29 -3.59 -1.34 0.10
C TYR A 29 -3.37 -1.49 -1.41
N CYS A 30 -2.30 -2.17 -1.82
CA CYS A 30 -2.04 -2.47 -3.23
C CYS A 30 -3.18 -3.30 -3.83
N HIS A 31 -3.57 -4.38 -3.15
CA HIS A 31 -4.69 -5.23 -3.56
C HIS A 31 -6.03 -4.46 -3.60
N TYR A 32 -6.30 -3.62 -2.60
CA TYR A 32 -7.49 -2.77 -2.58
C TYR A 32 -7.49 -1.77 -3.75
N SER A 33 -6.34 -1.18 -4.07
CA SER A 33 -6.19 -0.21 -5.17
C SER A 33 -6.45 -0.79 -6.56
N CYS A 34 -6.25 -2.11 -6.72
CA CYS A 34 -6.44 -2.86 -7.97
C CYS A 34 -7.87 -3.39 -8.17
N SER A 35 -8.85 -2.95 -7.37
CA SER A 35 -10.30 -3.13 -7.59
C SER A 35 -10.99 -4.35 -6.95
N LEU A 36 -10.57 -4.81 -5.78
CA LEU A 36 -11.38 -5.74 -4.98
C LEU A 36 -12.10 -4.99 -3.86
N ARG A 37 -13.41 -4.81 -4.04
CA ARG A 37 -14.32 -4.51 -2.91
C ARG A 37 -14.15 -5.64 -1.90
N ILE A 38 -13.59 -5.33 -0.74
CA ILE A 38 -13.53 -6.29 0.35
C ILE A 38 -14.96 -6.54 0.80
N ASN A 39 -15.44 -7.76 0.56
CA ASN A 39 -16.78 -8.13 0.95
C ASN A 39 -16.82 -8.36 2.47
N PRO A 40 -17.64 -7.60 3.22
CA PRO A 40 -17.79 -7.84 4.65
C PRO A 40 -18.37 -9.25 4.86
N GLY A 41 -17.56 -10.13 5.46
CA GLY A 41 -17.92 -11.53 5.73
C GLY A 41 -17.05 -12.57 5.02
N ILE A 42 -16.16 -12.16 4.12
CA ILE A 42 -15.17 -13.04 3.48
C ILE A 42 -13.78 -12.65 3.99
N CYS A 43 -13.00 -13.62 4.44
CA CYS A 43 -11.60 -13.38 4.78
C CYS A 43 -10.81 -13.02 3.52
N LEU A 44 -9.95 -12.01 3.62
CA LEU A 44 -9.02 -11.64 2.56
C LEU A 44 -7.85 -12.63 2.59
N SER A 45 -7.59 -13.29 1.47
CA SER A 45 -6.43 -14.15 1.28
C SER A 45 -5.49 -13.50 0.28
N LEU A 46 -4.27 -13.18 0.73
CA LEU A 46 -3.20 -12.64 -0.10
C LEU A 46 -2.03 -13.63 -0.13
N PRO A 47 -1.26 -13.69 -1.23
CA PRO A 47 -0.04 -14.50 -1.26
C PRO A 47 0.93 -14.08 -0.16
N GLY A 48 1.48 -15.04 0.59
CA GLY A 48 2.42 -14.78 1.69
C GLY A 48 1.79 -14.07 2.89
N MET A 49 0.48 -14.22 3.07
CA MET A 49 -0.27 -13.68 4.21
C MET A 49 -1.27 -14.73 4.73
N PRO A 50 -1.68 -14.66 6.00
CA PRO A 50 -2.63 -15.59 6.55
C PRO A 50 -4.02 -15.13 6.10
N SER A 51 -5.04 -15.93 6.40
CA SER A 51 -6.42 -15.50 6.15
C SER A 51 -6.76 -14.32 7.06
N LEU A 52 -6.98 -13.13 6.48
CA LEU A 52 -7.24 -11.90 7.20
C LEU A 52 -8.75 -11.65 7.31
N GLY A 53 -9.25 -11.51 8.53
CA GLY A 53 -10.62 -11.08 8.78
C GLY A 53 -10.78 -9.57 8.67
N LEU A 54 -12.03 -9.08 8.70
CA LEU A 54 -12.34 -7.66 8.60
C LEU A 54 -11.65 -6.79 9.68
N ARG A 55 -11.39 -7.36 10.86
CA ARG A 55 -10.74 -6.66 11.99
C ARG A 55 -9.22 -6.55 11.85
N ASP A 56 -8.63 -7.37 10.99
CA ASP A 56 -7.18 -7.37 10.74
C ASP A 56 -6.80 -6.35 9.67
N LEU A 57 -7.80 -5.79 8.98
CA LEU A 57 -7.60 -4.79 7.93
C LEU A 57 -7.40 -3.39 8.53
N PRO A 58 -6.65 -2.52 7.82
CA PRO A 58 -6.55 -1.12 8.19
C PRO A 58 -7.92 -0.45 8.34
N SER A 59 -8.07 0.40 9.37
CA SER A 59 -9.32 1.11 9.66
C SER A 59 -9.82 1.92 8.46
N TYR A 60 -8.92 2.51 7.68
CA TYR A 60 -9.24 3.28 6.48
C TYR A 60 -9.91 2.44 5.38
N ILE A 61 -9.74 1.11 5.40
CA ILE A 61 -10.39 0.20 4.46
C ILE A 61 -11.75 -0.25 4.98
N ASN A 62 -11.85 -0.53 6.28
CA ASN A 62 -13.10 -0.95 6.93
C ASN A 62 -14.10 0.21 7.06
N GLN A 63 -13.60 1.44 7.21
CA GLN A 63 -14.39 2.67 7.38
C GLN A 63 -13.85 3.77 6.45
N PRO A 64 -13.99 3.63 5.12
CA PRO A 64 -13.42 4.57 4.15
C PRO A 64 -13.96 5.99 4.32
N GLU A 65 -15.20 6.13 4.78
CA GLU A 65 -15.86 7.40 5.04
C GLU A 65 -15.22 8.19 6.21
N SER A 66 -14.47 7.52 7.08
CA SER A 66 -13.86 8.16 8.26
C SER A 66 -12.76 9.15 7.90
N ASN A 67 -12.01 8.89 6.82
CA ASN A 67 -10.99 9.78 6.30
C ASN A 67 -10.70 9.51 4.80
N PRO A 68 -11.60 9.94 3.91
CA PRO A 68 -11.52 9.59 2.49
C PRO A 68 -10.29 10.17 1.79
N LEU A 69 -9.87 11.39 2.16
CA LEU A 69 -8.69 12.04 1.60
C LEU A 69 -7.40 11.29 1.94
N PHE A 70 -7.29 10.81 3.19
CA PHE A 70 -6.12 10.05 3.61
C PHE A 70 -6.09 8.66 2.95
N LEU A 71 -7.23 8.00 2.82
CA LEU A 71 -7.35 6.75 2.07
C LEU A 71 -6.94 6.95 0.60
N GLU A 72 -7.45 7.99 -0.06
CA GLU A 72 -7.08 8.30 -1.45
C GLU A 72 -5.58 8.52 -1.60
N MET A 73 -4.97 9.28 -0.68
CA MET A 73 -3.52 9.52 -0.66
C MET A 73 -2.72 8.20 -0.54
N LEU A 74 -3.16 7.28 0.33
CA LEU A 74 -2.52 5.96 0.49
C LEU A 74 -2.65 5.14 -0.80
N LEU A 75 -3.84 5.09 -1.40
CA LEU A 75 -4.07 4.32 -2.62
C LEU A 75 -3.29 4.89 -3.81
N ASP A 76 -3.18 6.22 -3.92
CA ASP A 76 -2.40 6.88 -4.96
C ASP A 76 -0.90 6.55 -4.88
N GLN A 77 -0.36 6.37 -3.67
CA GLN A 77 1.03 5.92 -3.49
C GLN A 77 1.27 4.58 -4.18
N PHE A 78 0.38 3.60 -4.01
CA PHE A 78 0.55 2.27 -4.58
C PHE A 78 0.28 2.23 -6.09
N LYS A 79 -0.71 2.99 -6.58
CA LYS A 79 -0.96 3.15 -8.03
C LYS A 79 0.24 3.70 -8.79
N ASN A 80 1.03 4.58 -8.15
CA ASN A 80 2.20 5.19 -8.75
C ASN A 80 3.52 4.52 -8.37
N MET A 81 3.51 3.44 -7.57
CA MET A 81 4.73 2.80 -7.08
C MET A 81 5.61 2.28 -8.22
N GLY A 82 5.02 1.84 -9.33
CA GLY A 82 5.74 1.40 -10.54
C GLY A 82 6.49 2.52 -11.28
N LYS A 83 6.33 3.79 -10.89
CA LYS A 83 7.08 4.93 -11.46
C LYS A 83 8.37 5.23 -10.69
N ALA A 84 8.55 4.68 -9.49
CA ALA A 84 9.76 4.89 -8.73
C ALA A 84 10.91 4.03 -9.29
N ASP A 85 12.13 4.57 -9.32
CA ASP A 85 13.31 3.81 -9.74
C ASP A 85 13.69 2.76 -8.70
N PHE A 86 13.43 3.07 -7.43
CA PHE A 86 13.67 2.19 -6.29
C PHE A 86 12.51 2.21 -5.31
N VAL A 87 12.31 1.09 -4.61
CA VAL A 87 11.40 1.00 -3.47
C VAL A 87 12.24 0.62 -2.26
N LEU A 88 12.20 1.48 -1.24
CA LEU A 88 12.87 1.30 0.03
C LEU A 88 11.80 1.03 1.08
N ALA A 89 11.94 -0.06 1.82
CA ALA A 89 11.02 -0.42 2.88
C ALA A 89 11.75 -0.40 4.22
N SER A 90 11.12 0.19 5.23
CA SER A 90 11.58 0.12 6.62
C SER A 90 11.22 -1.24 7.25
N SER A 91 11.72 -2.33 6.65
CA SER A 91 11.50 -3.70 7.08
C SER A 91 12.71 -4.58 6.73
N PHE A 92 12.65 -5.88 7.04
CA PHE A 92 13.68 -6.87 6.71
C PHE A 92 13.03 -8.23 6.45
N ASP A 93 13.68 -9.06 5.64
CA ASP A 93 13.08 -10.30 5.09
C ASP A 93 12.47 -11.20 6.17
N LYS A 94 13.21 -11.51 7.24
CA LYS A 94 12.74 -12.37 8.34
C LYS A 94 11.53 -11.84 9.12
N LEU A 95 11.22 -10.55 9.02
CA LEU A 95 10.03 -9.97 9.65
C LEU A 95 8.78 -10.20 8.81
N GLU A 96 8.96 -10.27 7.50
CA GLU A 96 7.89 -10.40 6.51
C GLU A 96 7.81 -11.84 5.98
N GLU A 97 8.59 -12.76 6.56
CA GLU A 97 8.46 -14.19 6.37
C GLU A 97 7.15 -14.68 7.00
N GLU A 98 6.28 -15.24 6.17
CA GLU A 98 5.17 -16.12 6.54
C GLU A 98 5.36 -17.53 5.98
#